data_AF-A0A090T4N9-F1
#
_entry.id   AF-A0A090T4N9-F1
#
_cell.length_a   1.000
_cell.length_b   1.000
_cell.length_c   1.000
_cell.angle_alpha   90.00
_cell.angle_beta   90.00
_cell.angle_gamma   90.00
#
_symmetry.space_group_name_H-M   'P 1'
#
loop_
_entity.id
_entity.type
_entity.pdbx_description
1 polymer ?
#
loop_
_entity_poly.entity_id
_entity_poly.type
_entity_poly.pdbx_seq_one_letter_code
_entity_poly.pdbx_strand_id
1 'polypeptide(L)' 'MLLALSFVFNAYQWEPEVVANYTPAVIISLFMLMAGIVIWSWHIIRHQAPAKGQLAVAFLSLLVTNVGLLQLYWLA' A
#
# COMPACT_ATOMS: atom_id res chain seq x y z
N MET A 1 5.02 5.41 0.58
CA MET A 1 5.38 5.28 -0.85
C MET A 1 6.81 4.75 -1.03
N LEU A 2 7.83 5.34 -0.39
CA LEU A 2 9.21 4.81 -0.45
C LEU A 2 9.32 3.36 0.03
N LEU A 3 8.64 3.01 1.14
CA LEU A 3 8.59 1.64 1.64
C LEU A 3 8.05 0.64 0.59
N ALA A 4 7.03 1.03 -0.17
CA ALA A 4 6.46 0.16 -1.20
C ALA A 4 7.44 -0.06 -2.36
N LEU A 5 8.20 0.97 -2.73
CA LEU A 5 9.24 0.85 -3.75
C LEU A 5 10.40 -0.03 -3.26
N SER A 6 10.89 0.18 -2.03
CA SER A 6 11.95 -0.66 -1.46
C SER A 6 11.49 -2.11 -1.27
N PHE A 7 10.23 -2.32 -0.90
CA PHE A 7 9.65 -3.65 -0.74
C PHE A 7 9.67 -4.45 -2.05
N VAL A 8 9.37 -3.82 -3.20
CA VAL A 8 9.43 -4.53 -4.49
C VAL A 8 10.83 -5.10 -4.74
N PHE A 9 11.89 -4.35 -4.45
CA PHE A 9 13.27 -4.84 -4.58
C PHE A 9 13.57 -5.98 -3.61
N ASN A 10 13.08 -5.90 -2.37
CA ASN A 10 13.22 -7.00 -1.40
C ASN A 10 12.46 -8.26 -1.84
N ALA A 11 11.23 -8.12 -2.36
CA ALA A 11 10.41 -9.22 -2.82
C ALA A 11 11.03 -10.02 -3.99
N TYR A 12 11.88 -9.39 -4.81
CA TYR A 12 12.64 -10.09 -5.85
C TYR A 12 13.66 -11.10 -5.31
N GLN A 13 14.04 -10.98 -4.05
CA GLN A 13 15.01 -11.86 -3.39
C GLN A 13 14.34 -13.01 -2.63
N TRP A 14 13.00 -13.06 -2.60
CA TRP A 14 12.26 -14.06 -1.84
C TRP A 14 12.37 -15.46 -2.42
N GLU A 15 12.45 -16.44 -1.54
CA GLU A 15 12.40 -17.85 -1.92
C GLU A 15 11.00 -18.23 -2.43
N PRO A 16 10.89 -19.24 -3.33
CA PRO A 16 9.61 -19.63 -3.93
C PRO A 16 8.50 -19.97 -2.92
N GLU A 17 8.88 -20.55 -1.78
CA GLU A 17 7.95 -20.90 -0.70
C GLU A 17 7.33 -19.67 -0.03
N VAL A 18 8.14 -18.62 0.21
CA VAL A 18 7.69 -17.35 0.77
C VAL A 18 6.77 -16.63 -0.22
N VAL A 19 7.14 -16.63 -1.51
CA VAL A 19 6.32 -16.04 -2.57
C VAL A 19 4.94 -16.70 -2.63
N ALA A 20 4.86 -18.04 -2.61
CA ALA A 20 3.59 -18.76 -2.67
C ALA A 20 2.65 -18.42 -1.49
N ASN A 21 3.21 -18.24 -0.29
CA ASN A 21 2.44 -18.01 0.92
C ASN A 21 2.00 -16.54 1.10
N TYR A 22 2.85 -15.57 0.71
CA TYR A 22 2.65 -14.16 1.06
C TYR A 22 2.26 -13.25 -0.10
N THR A 23 2.23 -13.75 -1.34
CA THR A 23 1.75 -13.00 -2.52
C THR A 23 0.37 -12.34 -2.29
N PRO A 24 -0.64 -13.01 -1.70
CA PRO A 24 -1.94 -12.38 -1.47
C PRO A 24 -1.85 -11.14 -0.56
N ALA A 25 -1.02 -11.21 0.49
CA ALA A 25 -0.83 -10.10 1.44
C ALA A 25 -0.12 -8.90 0.79
N VAL A 26 0.87 -9.18 -0.08
CA VAL A 26 1.52 -8.16 -0.91
C VAL A 26 0.51 -7.46 -1.80
N ILE A 27 -0.33 -8.23 -2.52
CA ILE A 27 -1.34 -7.69 -3.44
C ILE A 27 -2.34 -6.81 -2.70
N ILE A 28 -2.86 -7.25 -1.55
CA ILE A 28 -3.80 -6.45 -0.74
C ILE A 28 -3.16 -5.12 -0.31
N SER A 29 -1.90 -5.18 0.12
CA SER A 29 -1.16 -3.98 0.57
C SER A 29 -0.95 -2.99 -0.58
N LEU A 30 -0.56 -3.47 -1.76
CA LEU A 30 -0.39 -2.63 -2.96
C LEU A 30 -1.72 -2.10 -3.49
N PHE A 31 -2.79 -2.88 -3.39
CA PHE A 31 -4.14 -2.43 -3.74
C PHE A 31 -4.61 -1.29 -2.83
N MET A 32 -4.39 -1.41 -1.52
CA MET A 32 -4.69 -0.33 -0.57
C MET A 32 -3.86 0.92 -0.84
N LEU A 33 -2.61 0.79 -1.29
CA LEU A 33 -1.80 1.92 -1.70
C LEU A 33 -2.45 2.67 -2.87
N MET A 34 -2.83 1.93 -3.93
CA MET A 34 -3.51 2.51 -5.10
C MET A 34 -4.83 3.17 -4.71
N ALA A 35 -5.65 2.50 -3.89
CA ALA A 35 -6.91 3.05 -3.41
C ALA A 35 -6.70 4.35 -2.62
N GLY A 36 -5.73 4.38 -1.70
CA GLY A 36 -5.39 5.58 -0.94
C GLY A 36 -4.96 6.75 -1.83
N ILE A 37 -4.15 6.48 -2.86
CA ILE A 37 -3.72 7.48 -3.85
C ILE A 37 -4.92 8.01 -4.63
N VAL A 38 -5.78 7.14 -5.17
CA VAL A 38 -6.95 7.55 -5.96
C VAL A 38 -7.93 8.37 -5.13
N ILE A 39 -8.25 7.91 -3.91
CA ILE A 39 -9.17 8.60 -2.99
C ILE A 39 -8.61 9.97 -2.62
N TRP A 40 -7.31 10.03 -2.33
CA TRP A 40 -6.66 11.30 -2.04
C TRP A 40 -6.65 12.20 -3.27
N SER A 41 -6.19 11.75 -4.43
CA SER A 41 -6.10 12.55 -5.66
C SER A 41 -7.45 13.01 -6.22
N TRP A 42 -8.57 12.43 -5.77
CA TRP A 42 -9.91 12.82 -6.20
C TRP A 42 -10.21 14.32 -6.04
N HIS A 43 -9.75 14.93 -4.95
CA HIS A 43 -9.98 16.37 -4.71
C HIS A 43 -9.24 17.26 -5.73
N ILE A 44 -8.07 16.82 -6.22
CA ILE A 44 -7.29 17.50 -7.26
C ILE A 44 -8.04 17.43 -8.59
N ILE A 45 -8.50 16.23 -8.97
CA ILE A 45 -9.25 16.00 -10.22
C ILE A 45 -10.55 16.81 -10.24
N ARG A 46 -11.22 16.92 -9.08
CA ARG A 46 -12.49 17.66 -8.95
C ARG A 46 -12.30 19.15 -8.70
N HIS A 47 -11.08 19.66 -8.56
CA HIS A 47 -10.78 21.04 -8.17
C HIS A 47 -11.57 21.51 -6.94
N GLN A 48 -11.72 20.62 -5.95
CA GLN A 48 -12.47 20.85 -4.74
C GLN A 48 -11.58 20.71 -3.51
N ALA A 49 -11.99 21.32 -2.40
CA ALA A 49 -11.33 21.09 -1.12
C ALA A 49 -11.48 19.61 -0.71
N PRO A 50 -10.43 19.00 -0.14
CA PRO A 50 -10.49 17.60 0.27
C PRO A 50 -11.52 17.43 1.39
N ALA A 51 -12.47 16.52 1.20
CA ALA A 51 -13.41 16.18 2.27
C ALA A 51 -12.69 15.44 3.40
N LYS A 52 -12.97 15.80 4.66
CA LYS A 52 -12.33 15.20 5.85
C LYS A 52 -12.46 13.67 5.88
N GLY A 53 -13.62 13.15 5.49
CA GLY A 53 -13.85 11.70 5.39
C GLY A 53 -12.98 11.02 4.34
N GLN A 54 -12.83 11.63 3.15
CA GLN A 54 -11.95 11.10 2.10
C GLN A 54 -10.49 11.07 2.55
N LEU A 55 -10.07 12.13 3.26
CA LEU A 55 -8.72 12.21 3.83
C LEU A 55 -8.49 11.08 4.84
N ALA A 56 -9.44 10.84 5.74
CA ALA A 56 -9.34 9.78 6.74
C ALA A 56 -9.25 8.39 6.08
N VAL A 57 -10.09 8.11 5.09
CA VAL A 57 -10.05 6.83 4.36
C VAL A 57 -8.72 6.68 3.62
N ALA A 58 -8.25 7.71 2.93
CA ALA A 58 -6.95 7.68 2.27
C ALA A 58 -5.81 7.39 3.26
N PHE A 59 -5.81 8.04 4.43
CA PHE A 59 -4.81 7.79 5.47
C PHE A 59 -4.88 6.36 6.02
N LEU A 60 -6.07 5.81 6.25
CA LEU A 60 -6.23 4.43 6.70
C LEU A 60 -5.74 3.43 5.64
N SER A 61 -6.06 3.63 4.37
CA SER A 61 -5.54 2.80 3.28
C SER A 61 -4.01 2.85 3.19
N LEU A 62 -3.42 4.04 3.36
CA LEU A 62 -1.96 4.19 3.42
C LEU A 62 -1.37 3.54 4.67
N LEU A 63 -2.04 3.60 5.82
CA LEU A 63 -1.58 2.94 7.05
C LEU A 63 -1.55 1.42 6.88
N VAL A 64 -2.63 0.84 6.35
CA VAL A 64 -2.72 -0.60 6.06
C VAL A 64 -1.59 -1.04 5.13
N THR A 65 -1.33 -0.25 4.09
CA THR A 65 -0.20 -0.51 3.17
C THR A 65 1.13 -0.57 3.93
N ASN A 66 1.42 0.44 4.77
CA ASN A 66 2.72 0.52 5.43
C ASN A 66 2.89 -0.59 6.48
N VAL A 67 1.85 -0.87 7.27
CA VAL A 67 1.90 -1.94 8.28
C VAL A 67 2.02 -3.30 7.60
N GLY A 68 1.22 -3.57 6.56
CA GLY A 68 1.25 -4.83 5.82
C GLY A 68 2.61 -5.08 5.17
N LEU A 69 3.14 -4.11 4.42
CA LEU A 69 4.44 -4.25 3.77
C LEU A 69 5.59 -4.33 4.78
N LEU A 70 5.55 -3.58 5.88
CA LEU A 70 6.60 -3.64 6.91
C LEU A 70 6.64 -5.01 7.61
N GLN A 71 5.48 -5.59 7.92
CA GLN A 71 5.41 -6.94 8.49
C GLN A 71 6.01 -7.98 7.55
N LEU A 72 5.66 -7.89 6.26
CA LEU A 72 6.21 -8.78 5.24
C LEU A 72 7.71 -8.60 5.04
N TYR A 73 8.21 -7.37 5.14
CA TYR A 73 9.64 -7.06 5.05
C TYR A 73 10.45 -7.72 6.18
N TRP A 74 9.85 -7.97 7.34
CA TRP A 74 10.50 -8.64 8.49
C TRP A 74 10.41 -10.17 8.45
N LEU A 75 9.51 -10.70 7.61
CA LEU A 75 9.27 -12.15 7.49
C LEU A 75 10.12 -12.81 6.40
N ALA A 76 10.76 -12.03 5.54
CA ALA A 76 11.54 -12.47 4.39
C ALA A 76 12.93 -11.84 4.39
#